data_AF-A0A8S3WCI9-F1
#
_entry.id   AF-A0A8S3WCI9-F1
#
_cell.length_a   1.000
_cell.length_b   1.000
_cell.length_c   1.000
_cell.angle_alpha   90.00
_cell.angle_beta   90.00
_cell.angle_gamma   90.00
#
_symmetry.space_group_name_H-M   'P 1'
#
loop_
_entity.id
_entity.type
_entity.pdbx_description
1 polymer ?
#
loop_
_entity_poly.entity_id
_entity_poly.type
_entity_poly.pdbx_seq_one_letter_code
_entity_poly.pdbx_strand_id
1 'polypeptide(L)'
;MSSPQNQSSPDPEQSNQQANGLQNHQSLQQQQQQQQQQQQQEQNQAIQQQNQLQQQQQSLQQALQQQSQTLQQTLQQQQHNQQTLQQMLQEQQQQQQQQHQQHQQQHQNIQHSQDQQNAQNLQQLHVSQAQANALAQAQAALQQQVVQSFQQQQQNLHDHIQAVQQQQIQAALQRQSATLQELQQQAQQQQELHRTSKVRMPRARAYNKPRGRMTAYAFFVQTCREEHKKKHPEENVIFAAFSKKCAERWNTMSKKEKQRFHDMAEQDKQRYDLEMQNYVPPKDVKVRGRKRHQVKDPNAPKRSLSAFFWFCNDERSKVKANNPEYTMGDIAKELGRRWAAADPEIKSKYESLSEQDKARYDREMTAYKKALEQQQSQPEVHEEEEYEAEEDFKC
;
A
#
# COMPACT_ATOMS: atom_id res chain seq x y z
N MET A 1 -78.94 54.66 48.76
CA MET A 1 -78.69 53.31 49.29
C MET A 1 -77.57 52.71 48.46
N SER A 2 -76.33 52.84 48.91
CA SER A 2 -75.63 51.88 49.80
C SER A 2 -74.90 50.82 48.97
N SER A 3 -73.58 50.91 48.97
CA SER A 3 -72.65 49.83 48.61
C SER A 3 -72.82 48.63 49.56
N PRO A 4 -72.33 47.43 49.18
CA PRO A 4 -70.96 47.04 49.52
C PRO A 4 -70.20 46.41 48.34
N GLN A 5 -68.96 46.80 48.07
CA GLN A 5 -67.74 46.08 48.47
C GLN A 5 -67.75 44.57 48.17
N ASN A 6 -67.04 44.18 47.10
CA ASN A 6 -66.32 42.91 47.08
C ASN A 6 -64.98 43.13 46.36
N GLN A 7 -63.92 43.31 47.15
CA GLN A 7 -62.53 43.32 46.70
C GLN A 7 -62.09 41.86 46.57
N SER A 8 -62.02 41.35 45.34
CA SER A 8 -61.31 40.11 45.05
C SER A 8 -59.82 40.43 44.95
N SER A 9 -59.07 40.03 45.97
CA SER A 9 -57.60 40.11 45.99
C SER A 9 -57.01 39.27 44.86
N PRO A 10 -55.96 39.73 44.14
CA PRO A 10 -55.28 38.89 43.17
C PRO A 10 -54.48 37.81 43.90
N ASP A 11 -54.74 36.55 43.55
CA ASP A 11 -54.08 35.37 44.11
C ASP A 11 -52.55 35.45 43.94
N PRO A 12 -51.74 35.42 45.03
CA PRO A 12 -50.28 35.49 44.93
C PRO A 12 -49.66 34.24 44.28
N GLU A 13 -50.40 33.14 44.13
CA GLU A 13 -49.91 31.92 43.47
C GLU A 13 -49.82 32.04 41.94
N GLN A 14 -50.71 32.77 41.27
CA GLN A 14 -50.67 32.92 39.80
C GLN A 14 -49.56 33.87 39.34
N SER A 15 -49.27 34.93 40.12
CA SER A 15 -48.17 35.84 39.84
C SER A 15 -46.80 35.15 40.01
N ASN A 16 -46.68 34.25 41.00
CA ASN A 16 -45.44 33.52 41.28
C ASN A 16 -45.18 32.41 40.23
N GLN A 17 -46.21 31.77 39.68
CA GLN A 17 -46.07 30.80 38.59
C GLN A 17 -45.70 31.47 37.24
N GLN A 18 -46.26 32.65 36.94
CA GLN A 18 -45.87 33.42 35.75
C GLN A 18 -44.44 33.98 35.86
N ALA A 19 -44.04 34.48 37.04
CA ALA A 19 -42.67 34.96 37.28
C ALA A 19 -41.64 33.81 37.14
N ASN A 20 -41.91 32.64 37.72
CA ASN A 20 -41.04 31.46 37.58
C ASN A 20 -40.98 30.94 36.13
N GLY A 21 -42.07 31.01 35.36
CA GLY A 21 -42.09 30.67 33.94
C GLY A 21 -41.24 31.61 33.07
N LEU A 22 -41.32 32.92 33.33
CA LEU A 22 -40.51 33.93 32.64
C LEU A 22 -39.02 33.80 32.98
N GLN A 23 -38.69 33.49 34.22
CA GLN A 23 -37.32 33.29 34.68
C GLN A 23 -36.70 32.01 34.10
N ASN A 24 -37.47 30.92 34.01
CA ASN A 24 -37.06 29.70 33.31
C ASN A 24 -36.90 29.92 31.80
N HIS A 25 -37.78 30.72 31.17
CA HIS A 25 -37.65 31.06 29.75
C HIS A 25 -36.40 31.92 29.48
N GLN A 26 -36.13 32.93 30.32
CA GLN A 26 -34.90 33.72 30.23
C GLN A 26 -33.65 32.88 30.45
N SER A 27 -33.66 31.95 31.41
CA SER A 27 -32.55 31.03 31.65
C SER A 27 -32.31 30.11 30.45
N LEU A 28 -33.37 29.58 29.84
CA LEU A 28 -33.25 28.72 28.65
C LEU A 28 -32.75 29.52 27.44
N GLN A 29 -33.20 30.76 27.27
CA GLN A 29 -32.74 31.65 26.21
C GLN A 29 -31.26 32.01 26.40
N GLN A 30 -30.82 32.27 27.63
CA GLN A 30 -29.42 32.53 27.96
C GLN A 30 -28.55 31.28 27.72
N GLN A 31 -29.06 30.09 28.05
CA GLN A 31 -28.39 28.82 27.77
C GLN A 31 -28.26 28.57 26.26
N GLN A 32 -29.30 28.83 25.47
CA GLN A 32 -29.23 28.75 24.00
C GLN A 32 -28.22 29.74 23.43
N GLN A 33 -28.18 30.96 23.96
CA GLN A 33 -27.24 31.98 23.49
C GLN A 33 -25.79 31.60 23.82
N GLN A 34 -25.52 31.05 25.00
CA GLN A 34 -24.21 30.50 25.35
C GLN A 34 -23.82 29.32 24.44
N GLN A 35 -24.77 28.43 24.13
CA GLN A 35 -24.52 27.30 23.25
C GLN A 35 -24.21 27.74 21.81
N GLN A 36 -24.90 28.76 21.30
CA GLN A 36 -24.59 29.36 19.99
C GLN A 36 -23.21 30.02 19.99
N GLN A 37 -22.86 30.74 21.06
CA GLN A 37 -21.57 31.40 21.18
C GLN A 37 -20.43 30.38 21.27
N GLN A 38 -20.63 29.26 21.97
CA GLN A 38 -19.69 28.14 22.02
C GLN A 38 -19.52 27.49 20.64
N GLN A 39 -20.61 27.22 19.92
CA GLN A 39 -20.52 26.68 18.55
C GLN A 39 -19.77 27.64 17.61
N GLN A 40 -19.98 28.94 17.75
CA GLN A 40 -19.28 29.94 16.94
C GLN A 40 -17.78 30.00 17.28
N GLN A 41 -17.42 29.85 18.55
CA GLN A 41 -16.01 29.73 18.97
C GLN A 41 -15.36 28.47 18.42
N GLU A 42 -16.05 27.32 18.48
CA GLU A 42 -15.56 26.07 17.91
C GLU A 42 -15.37 26.15 16.39
N GLN A 43 -16.31 26.79 15.67
CA GLN A 43 -16.18 27.05 14.23
C GLN A 43 -14.98 27.95 13.92
N ASN A 44 -14.79 29.03 14.67
CA ASN A 44 -13.65 29.93 14.49
C ASN A 44 -12.32 29.22 14.77
N GLN A 45 -12.28 28.36 15.79
CA GLN A 45 -11.11 27.55 16.10
C GLN A 45 -10.82 26.52 15.00
N ALA A 46 -11.85 25.89 14.42
CA ALA A 46 -11.71 24.97 13.29
C ALA A 46 -11.17 25.69 12.04
N ILE A 47 -11.67 26.89 11.73
CA ILE A 47 -11.17 27.72 10.63
C ILE A 47 -9.71 28.11 10.85
N GLN A 48 -9.34 28.50 12.08
CA GLN A 48 -7.96 28.82 12.42
C GLN A 48 -7.02 27.62 12.24
N GLN A 49 -7.45 26.43 12.69
CA GLN A 49 -6.70 25.19 12.48
C GLN A 49 -6.55 24.85 10.99
N GLN A 50 -7.62 25.03 10.20
CA GLN A 50 -7.58 24.81 8.76
C GLN A 50 -6.59 25.75 8.07
N ASN A 51 -6.61 27.04 8.42
CA ASN A 51 -5.67 28.04 7.89
C ASN A 51 -4.23 27.70 8.26
N GLN A 52 -3.98 27.24 9.50
CA GLN A 52 -2.66 26.83 9.93
C GLN A 52 -2.15 25.59 9.17
N LEU A 53 -3.03 24.60 8.93
CA LEU A 53 -2.71 23.43 8.11
C LEU A 53 -2.40 23.83 6.67
N GLN A 54 -3.17 24.77 6.10
CA GLN A 54 -2.95 25.27 4.75
C GLN A 54 -1.61 26.02 4.62
N GLN A 55 -1.24 26.83 5.62
CA GLN A 55 0.08 27.48 5.67
C GLN A 55 1.21 26.45 5.77
N GLN A 56 1.07 25.42 6.60
CA GLN A 56 2.05 24.34 6.68
C GLN A 56 2.20 23.63 5.34
N GLN A 57 1.10 23.33 4.66
CA GLN A 57 1.12 22.70 3.34
C GLN A 57 1.83 23.59 2.30
N GLN A 58 1.56 24.89 2.29
CA GLN A 58 2.24 25.84 1.41
C GLN A 58 3.75 25.92 1.71
N SER A 59 4.15 25.94 2.98
CA SER A 59 5.56 25.97 3.37
C SER A 59 6.30 24.70 2.93
N LEU A 60 5.67 23.53 3.06
CA LEU A 60 6.24 22.26 2.61
C LEU A 60 6.38 22.23 1.08
N GLN A 61 5.39 22.75 0.36
CA GLN A 61 5.43 22.84 -1.09
C GLN A 61 6.55 23.76 -1.57
N GLN A 62 6.74 24.91 -0.91
CA GLN A 62 7.85 25.82 -1.20
C GLN A 62 9.21 25.17 -0.92
N ALA A 63 9.35 24.44 0.20
CA ALA A 63 10.59 23.73 0.53
C ALA A 63 10.92 22.65 -0.52
N LEU A 64 9.92 21.87 -0.96
CA LEU A 64 10.10 20.89 -2.05
C LEU A 64 10.51 21.55 -3.37
N GLN A 65 9.90 22.70 -3.70
CA GLN A 65 10.25 23.45 -4.90
C GLN A 65 11.69 23.97 -4.84
N GLN A 66 12.14 24.50 -3.70
CA GLN A 66 13.52 24.94 -3.50
C GLN A 66 14.51 23.78 -3.59
N GLN A 67 14.18 22.62 -3.02
CA GLN A 67 15.01 21.42 -3.13
C GLN A 67 15.13 20.97 -4.58
N SER A 68 14.03 20.96 -5.34
CA SER A 68 14.03 20.63 -6.77
C SER A 68 14.90 21.60 -7.57
N GLN A 69 14.81 22.90 -7.30
CA GLN A 69 15.63 23.92 -7.97
C GLN A 69 17.12 23.73 -7.67
N THR A 70 17.46 23.46 -6.41
CA THR A 70 18.85 23.22 -5.97
C THR A 70 19.44 21.99 -6.65
N LEU A 71 18.67 20.90 -6.73
CA LEU A 71 19.08 19.68 -7.45
C LEU A 71 19.31 19.97 -8.94
N GLN A 72 18.42 20.74 -9.56
CA GLN A 72 18.54 21.10 -10.98
C GLN A 72 19.78 21.96 -11.25
N GLN A 73 20.07 22.94 -10.39
CA GLN A 73 21.29 23.75 -10.48
C GLN A 73 22.56 22.91 -10.31
N THR A 74 22.55 21.98 -9.34
CA THR A 74 23.69 21.08 -9.11
C THR A 74 23.94 20.19 -10.32
N LEU A 75 22.88 19.66 -10.94
CA LEU A 75 22.99 18.86 -12.15
C LEU A 75 23.54 19.67 -13.33
N GLN A 76 23.06 20.90 -13.52
CA GLN A 76 23.56 21.80 -14.57
C GLN A 76 25.05 22.12 -14.37
N GLN A 77 25.47 22.38 -13.12
CA GLN A 77 26.87 22.61 -12.79
C GLN A 77 27.72 21.37 -13.10
N GLN A 78 27.22 20.17 -12.75
CA GLN A 78 27.93 18.92 -13.04
C GLN A 78 28.08 18.70 -14.55
N GLN A 79 27.04 18.98 -15.34
CA GLN A 79 27.08 18.91 -16.81
C GLN A 79 28.09 19.91 -17.38
N HIS A 80 28.10 21.15 -16.88
CA HIS A 80 29.07 22.15 -17.31
C HIS A 80 30.50 21.70 -17.01
N ASN A 81 30.77 21.21 -15.80
CA ASN A 81 32.08 20.69 -15.42
C ASN A 81 32.52 19.52 -16.31
N GLN A 82 31.60 18.62 -16.67
CA GLN A 82 31.89 17.51 -17.58
C GLN A 82 32.24 18.02 -18.98
N GLN A 83 31.51 19.00 -19.50
CA GLN A 83 31.81 19.62 -20.80
C GLN A 83 33.17 20.32 -20.79
N THR A 84 33.49 21.06 -19.73
CA THR A 84 34.81 21.71 -19.59
C THR A 84 35.93 20.68 -19.57
N LEU A 85 35.78 19.56 -18.86
CA LEU A 85 36.78 18.49 -18.84
C LEU A 85 36.95 17.86 -20.22
N GLN A 86 35.85 17.64 -20.94
CA GLN A 86 35.87 17.09 -22.29
C GLN A 86 36.57 18.04 -23.27
N GLN A 87 36.33 19.34 -23.17
CA GLN A 87 36.99 20.36 -23.97
C GLN A 87 38.50 20.39 -23.69
N MET A 88 38.90 20.36 -22.42
CA MET A 88 40.32 20.32 -22.02
C MET A 88 41.02 19.09 -22.59
N LEU A 89 40.38 17.92 -22.55
CA LEU A 89 40.94 16.69 -23.11
C LEU A 89 41.10 16.78 -24.63
N GLN A 90 40.10 17.35 -25.31
CA GLN A 90 40.16 17.55 -26.76
C GLN A 90 41.29 18.51 -27.16
N GLU A 91 41.46 19.59 -26.40
CA GLU A 91 42.53 20.57 -26.62
C GLU A 91 43.92 19.93 -26.39
N GLN A 92 44.08 19.13 -25.34
CA GLN A 92 45.31 18.37 -25.11
C GLN A 92 45.62 17.42 -26.28
N GLN A 93 44.61 16.73 -26.81
CA GLN A 93 44.79 15.83 -27.95
C GLN A 93 45.20 16.60 -29.22
N GLN A 94 44.60 17.76 -29.48
CA GLN A 94 45.01 18.63 -30.59
C GLN A 94 46.44 19.13 -30.42
N GLN A 95 46.84 19.49 -29.20
CA GLN A 95 48.21 19.93 -28.92
C GLN A 95 49.23 18.82 -29.19
N GLN A 96 48.93 17.58 -28.78
CA GLN A 96 49.78 16.42 -29.09
C GLN A 96 49.89 16.16 -30.60
N GLN A 97 48.78 16.27 -31.33
CA GLN A 97 48.79 16.13 -32.79
C GLN A 97 49.64 17.21 -33.47
N GLN A 98 49.53 18.47 -33.02
CA GLN A 98 50.35 19.55 -33.54
C GLN A 98 51.84 19.32 -33.26
N GLN A 99 52.20 18.89 -32.05
CA GLN A 99 53.59 18.55 -31.71
C GLN A 99 54.12 17.42 -32.60
N HIS A 100 53.32 16.38 -32.85
CA HIS A 100 53.70 15.28 -33.72
C HIS A 100 53.93 15.76 -35.17
N GLN A 101 53.04 16.59 -35.71
CA GLN A 101 53.18 17.15 -37.05
C GLN A 101 54.43 18.04 -37.17
N GLN A 102 54.71 18.88 -36.17
CA GLN A 102 55.92 19.70 -36.16
C GLN A 102 57.19 18.84 -36.15
N HIS A 103 57.22 17.77 -35.35
CA HIS A 103 58.35 16.85 -35.32
C HIS A 103 58.54 16.13 -36.66
N GLN A 104 57.45 15.72 -37.30
CA GLN A 104 57.48 15.11 -38.63
C GLN A 104 58.03 16.07 -39.69
N GLN A 105 57.61 17.34 -39.68
CA GLN A 105 58.14 18.37 -40.58
C GLN A 105 59.63 18.65 -40.34
N GLN A 106 60.06 18.71 -39.08
CA GLN A 106 61.48 18.85 -38.75
C GLN A 106 62.30 17.67 -39.30
N HIS A 107 61.81 16.44 -39.14
CA HIS A 107 62.44 15.26 -39.72
C HIS A 107 62.53 15.32 -41.23
N GLN A 108 61.46 15.74 -41.91
CA GLN A 108 61.46 15.90 -43.37
C GLN A 108 62.46 16.97 -43.82
N ASN A 109 62.55 18.10 -43.12
CA ASN A 109 63.51 19.16 -43.44
C ASN A 109 64.96 18.71 -43.23
N ILE A 110 65.23 17.94 -42.17
CA ILE A 110 66.56 17.37 -41.91
C ILE A 110 66.95 16.37 -43.00
N GLN A 111 66.04 15.47 -43.37
CA GLN A 111 66.29 14.53 -44.47
C GLN A 111 66.52 15.27 -45.79
N HIS A 112 65.68 16.26 -46.11
CA HIS A 112 65.84 17.04 -47.33
C HIS A 112 67.17 17.80 -47.37
N SER A 113 67.62 18.36 -46.24
CA SER A 113 68.94 19.02 -46.15
C SER A 113 70.09 18.03 -46.31
N GLN A 114 69.97 16.81 -45.79
CA GLN A 114 70.97 15.74 -45.96
C GLN A 114 71.02 15.25 -47.42
N ASP A 115 69.85 15.10 -48.05
CA ASP A 115 69.74 14.74 -49.47
C ASP A 115 70.29 15.84 -50.38
N GLN A 116 70.11 17.12 -50.02
CA GLN A 116 70.69 18.25 -50.76
C GLN A 116 72.22 18.32 -50.62
N GLN A 117 72.78 18.01 -49.44
CA GLN A 117 74.23 17.88 -49.23
C GLN A 117 74.81 16.66 -49.97
N ASN A 118 74.08 15.54 -50.00
CA ASN A 118 74.47 14.35 -50.75
C ASN A 118 74.35 14.56 -52.28
N ALA A 119 73.38 15.35 -52.74
CA ALA A 119 73.22 15.73 -54.15
C ALA A 119 74.32 16.69 -54.63
N GLN A 120 74.83 17.57 -53.76
CA GLN A 120 76.01 18.38 -54.07
C GLN A 120 77.31 17.56 -54.19
N ASN A 121 77.39 16.41 -53.51
CA ASN A 121 78.54 15.51 -53.56
C ASN A 121 78.51 14.50 -54.73
N LEU A 122 77.40 14.38 -55.46
CA LEU A 122 77.27 13.43 -56.58
C LEU A 122 77.05 14.15 -57.91
N GLN A 123 78.09 14.87 -58.35
CA GLN A 123 78.23 15.33 -59.73
C GLN A 123 79.31 14.53 -60.47
N GLN A 124 79.25 13.20 -60.41
CA GLN A 124 79.79 12.32 -61.47
C GLN A 124 78.97 11.02 -61.52
N LEU A 125 78.47 10.73 -62.73
CA LEU A 125 78.03 9.43 -63.26
C LEU A 125 76.52 9.32 -63.60
N HIS A 126 76.16 10.01 -64.68
CA HIS A 126 74.93 9.79 -65.43
C HIS A 126 75.00 8.47 -66.22
N VAL A 127 74.51 7.38 -65.60
CA VAL A 127 73.75 6.26 -66.24
C VAL A 127 72.98 5.46 -65.15
N SER A 128 73.39 5.52 -63.88
CA SER A 128 72.70 4.81 -62.77
C SER A 128 71.44 5.54 -62.23
N GLN A 129 71.25 6.81 -62.59
CA GLN A 129 70.25 7.70 -61.99
C GLN A 129 68.80 7.36 -62.36
N ALA A 130 68.55 6.72 -63.51
CA ALA A 130 67.21 6.29 -63.90
C ALA A 130 66.74 5.04 -63.10
N GLN A 131 67.65 4.09 -62.84
CA GLN A 131 67.35 2.92 -61.99
C GLN A 131 67.26 3.30 -60.52
N ALA A 132 68.10 4.23 -60.04
CA ALA A 132 68.01 4.76 -58.68
C ALA A 132 66.73 5.58 -58.47
N ASN A 133 66.33 6.42 -59.43
CA ASN A 133 65.07 7.16 -59.36
C ASN A 133 63.85 6.24 -59.44
N ALA A 134 63.91 5.16 -60.24
CA ALA A 134 62.83 4.16 -60.30
C ALA A 134 62.72 3.38 -58.98
N LEU A 135 63.85 3.00 -58.37
CA LEU A 135 63.86 2.31 -57.08
C LEU A 135 63.38 3.26 -55.95
N ALA A 136 63.79 4.53 -55.97
CA ALA A 136 63.34 5.55 -55.03
C ALA A 136 61.85 5.89 -55.20
N GLN A 137 61.34 5.96 -56.44
CA GLN A 137 59.91 6.11 -56.69
C GLN A 137 59.12 4.88 -56.24
N ALA A 138 59.63 3.67 -56.47
CA ALA A 138 59.00 2.45 -55.98
C ALA A 138 59.00 2.38 -54.45
N GLN A 139 60.07 2.83 -53.80
CA GLN A 139 60.19 2.87 -52.34
C GLN A 139 59.30 3.98 -51.72
N ALA A 140 59.19 5.13 -52.38
CA ALA A 140 58.26 6.20 -51.99
C ALA A 140 56.79 5.78 -52.19
N ALA A 141 56.48 5.05 -53.26
CA ALA A 141 55.15 4.48 -53.48
C ALA A 141 54.81 3.44 -52.40
N LEU A 142 55.77 2.59 -52.00
CA LEU A 142 55.58 1.64 -50.91
C LEU A 142 55.37 2.34 -49.56
N GLN A 143 56.14 3.41 -49.28
CA GLN A 143 55.95 4.21 -48.06
C GLN A 143 54.60 4.92 -48.05
N GLN A 144 54.17 5.49 -49.20
CA GLN A 144 52.82 6.04 -49.31
C GLN A 144 51.75 4.98 -49.10
N GLN A 145 51.93 3.77 -49.62
CA GLN A 145 50.99 2.66 -49.44
C GLN A 145 50.91 2.23 -47.96
N VAL A 146 52.04 2.19 -47.24
CA VAL A 146 52.07 1.91 -45.80
C VAL A 146 51.37 3.02 -45.01
N VAL A 147 51.66 4.29 -45.31
CA VAL A 147 51.01 5.44 -44.65
C VAL A 147 49.50 5.45 -44.92
N GLN A 148 49.07 5.22 -46.16
CA GLN A 148 47.66 5.11 -46.51
C GLN A 148 46.99 3.92 -45.80
N SER A 149 47.65 2.76 -45.75
CA SER A 149 47.11 1.59 -45.04
C SER A 149 46.95 1.85 -43.55
N PHE A 150 47.91 2.53 -42.92
CA PHE A 150 47.85 2.89 -41.51
C PHE A 150 46.76 3.93 -41.25
N GLN A 151 46.64 4.95 -42.11
CA GLN A 151 45.62 5.98 -42.01
C GLN A 151 44.21 5.39 -42.19
N GLN A 152 44.05 4.45 -43.12
CA GLN A 152 42.80 3.71 -43.32
C GLN A 152 42.46 2.81 -42.13
N GLN A 153 43.47 2.20 -41.50
CA GLN A 153 43.28 1.39 -40.29
C GLN A 153 42.86 2.25 -39.10
N GLN A 154 43.41 3.47 -38.96
CA GLN A 154 42.99 4.45 -37.97
C GLN A 154 41.56 4.95 -38.20
N GLN A 155 41.19 5.21 -39.46
CA GLN A 155 39.81 5.56 -39.83
C GLN A 155 38.83 4.45 -39.49
N ASN A 156 39.14 3.20 -39.86
CA ASN A 156 38.31 2.05 -39.52
C ASN A 156 38.16 1.87 -38.01
N LEU A 157 39.23 2.10 -37.23
CA LEU A 157 39.18 2.03 -35.77
C LEU A 157 38.32 3.17 -35.19
N HIS A 158 38.44 4.37 -35.74
CA HIS A 158 37.64 5.52 -35.34
C HIS A 158 36.15 5.29 -35.62
N ASP A 159 35.81 4.84 -36.83
CA ASP A 159 34.44 4.52 -37.23
C ASP A 159 33.86 3.40 -36.36
N HIS A 160 34.68 2.39 -36.01
CA HIS A 160 34.25 1.32 -35.13
C HIS A 160 33.99 1.83 -33.70
N ILE A 161 34.88 2.65 -33.15
CA ILE A 161 34.68 3.26 -31.83
C ILE A 161 33.41 4.11 -31.84
N GLN A 162 33.20 4.92 -32.88
CA GLN A 162 32.03 5.77 -33.02
C GLN A 162 30.74 4.93 -33.15
N ALA A 163 30.76 3.84 -33.93
CA ALA A 163 29.64 2.92 -34.06
C ALA A 163 29.31 2.23 -32.73
N VAL A 164 30.30 1.78 -31.97
CA VAL A 164 30.10 1.18 -30.63
C VAL A 164 29.52 2.21 -29.67
N GLN A 165 30.02 3.45 -29.67
CA GLN A 165 29.50 4.52 -28.84
C GLN A 165 28.04 4.84 -29.19
N GLN A 166 27.72 4.90 -30.49
CA GLN A 166 26.37 5.16 -30.98
C GLN A 166 25.41 4.00 -30.64
N GLN A 167 25.89 2.75 -30.71
CA GLN A 167 25.14 1.57 -30.31
C GLN A 167 24.87 1.54 -28.80
N GLN A 168 25.84 1.96 -27.97
CA GLN A 168 25.66 2.10 -26.52
C GLN A 168 24.62 3.18 -26.18
N ILE A 169 24.66 4.32 -26.86
CA ILE A 169 23.67 5.41 -26.69
C ILE A 169 22.28 4.94 -27.10
N GLN A 170 22.14 4.26 -28.25
CA GLN A 170 20.86 3.70 -28.69
C GLN A 170 20.35 2.62 -27.72
N ALA A 171 21.21 1.75 -27.20
CA ALA A 171 20.82 0.74 -26.22
C ALA A 171 20.41 1.36 -24.87
N ALA A 172 21.01 2.49 -24.48
CA ALA A 172 20.61 3.24 -23.30
C ALA A 172 19.24 3.92 -23.49
N LEU A 173 19.03 4.54 -24.65
CA LEU A 173 17.74 5.13 -25.03
C LEU A 173 16.62 4.08 -25.11
N GLN A 174 16.89 2.91 -25.70
CA GLN A 174 15.93 1.80 -25.74
C GLN A 174 15.61 1.25 -24.35
N ARG A 175 16.59 1.19 -23.44
CA ARG A 175 16.36 0.80 -22.05
C ARG A 175 15.49 1.82 -21.32
N GLN A 176 15.72 3.11 -21.54
CA GLN A 176 14.88 4.18 -20.98
C GLN A 176 13.47 4.18 -21.57
N SER A 177 13.32 3.96 -22.88
CA SER A 177 11.99 3.86 -23.50
C SER A 177 11.24 2.62 -23.03
N ALA A 178 11.92 1.48 -22.86
CA ALA A 178 11.33 0.27 -22.31
C ALA A 178 10.87 0.46 -20.86
N THR A 179 11.64 1.15 -20.03
CA THR A 179 11.23 1.48 -18.64
C THR A 179 10.05 2.44 -18.59
N LEU A 180 10.01 3.45 -19.48
CA LEU A 180 8.84 4.33 -19.60
C LEU A 180 7.60 3.57 -20.07
N GLN A 181 7.77 2.64 -21.01
CA GLN A 181 6.69 1.81 -21.53
C GLN A 181 6.18 0.82 -20.48
N GLU A 182 7.07 0.23 -19.67
CA GLU A 182 6.71 -0.57 -18.48
C GLU A 182 5.99 0.26 -17.43
N LEU A 183 6.42 1.49 -17.15
CA LEU A 183 5.72 2.39 -16.22
C LEU A 183 4.33 2.75 -16.74
N GLN A 184 4.20 3.00 -18.04
CA GLN A 184 2.93 3.31 -18.69
C GLN A 184 2.01 2.08 -18.71
N GLN A 185 2.57 0.89 -18.91
CA GLN A 185 1.83 -0.38 -18.85
C GLN A 185 1.45 -0.75 -17.42
N GLN A 186 2.29 -0.47 -16.42
CA GLN A 186 1.92 -0.56 -15.00
C GLN A 186 0.84 0.44 -14.62
N ALA A 187 0.87 1.67 -15.15
CA ALA A 187 -0.19 2.66 -14.94
C ALA A 187 -1.51 2.22 -15.60
N GLN A 188 -1.46 1.65 -16.81
CA GLN A 188 -2.63 1.05 -17.46
C GLN A 188 -3.13 -0.19 -16.71
N GLN A 189 -2.24 -1.02 -16.17
CA GLN A 189 -2.60 -2.21 -15.37
C GLN A 189 -3.17 -1.81 -14.00
N GLN A 190 -2.72 -0.71 -13.40
CA GLN A 190 -3.35 -0.09 -12.23
C GLN A 190 -4.74 0.45 -12.59
N GLN A 191 -4.89 1.14 -13.72
CA GLN A 191 -6.19 1.60 -14.21
C GLN A 191 -7.14 0.44 -14.56
N GLU A 192 -6.67 -0.66 -15.13
CA GLU A 192 -7.45 -1.88 -15.37
C GLU A 192 -7.76 -2.64 -14.08
N LEU A 193 -6.87 -2.67 -13.08
CA LEU A 193 -7.18 -3.15 -11.73
C LEU A 193 -8.31 -2.31 -11.10
N HIS A 194 -8.31 -1.00 -11.31
CA HIS A 194 -9.42 -0.13 -10.89
C HIS A 194 -10.70 -0.36 -11.73
N ARG A 195 -10.59 -0.68 -13.02
CA ARG A 195 -11.73 -0.93 -13.92
C ARG A 195 -12.37 -2.32 -13.73
N THR A 196 -11.55 -3.34 -13.43
CA THR A 196 -11.95 -4.74 -13.15
C THR A 196 -12.33 -4.96 -11.68
N SER A 197 -12.04 -4.00 -10.79
CA SER A 197 -12.48 -4.02 -9.38
C SER A 197 -14.00 -3.88 -9.15
N LYS A 198 -14.81 -3.80 -10.23
CA LYS A 198 -16.26 -4.02 -10.14
C LYS A 198 -16.66 -5.48 -9.94
N VAL A 199 -15.71 -6.38 -9.64
CA VAL A 199 -16.02 -7.73 -9.13
C VAL A 199 -15.42 -7.89 -7.73
N ARG A 200 -16.29 -7.71 -6.73
CA ARG A 200 -16.16 -8.11 -5.31
C ARG A 200 -14.89 -7.65 -4.58
N MET A 201 -14.92 -6.39 -4.13
CA MET A 201 -13.93 -5.74 -3.25
C MET A 201 -13.55 -6.58 -2.00
N PRO A 202 -12.25 -6.77 -1.71
CA PRO A 202 -11.80 -7.15 -0.37
C PRO A 202 -12.12 -6.02 0.60
N ARG A 203 -12.67 -6.38 1.76
CA ARG A 203 -13.05 -5.46 2.85
C ARG A 203 -11.96 -4.41 3.09
N ALA A 204 -12.18 -3.18 2.64
CA ALA A 204 -11.25 -2.06 2.80
C ALA A 204 -10.83 -1.96 4.27
N ARG A 205 -9.55 -2.20 4.55
CA ARG A 205 -9.00 -2.00 5.88
C ARG A 205 -8.81 -0.51 6.03
N ALA A 206 -9.73 0.11 6.76
CA ALA A 206 -9.62 1.51 7.10
C ALA A 206 -8.25 1.76 7.76
N TYR A 207 -7.58 2.84 7.35
CA TYR A 207 -6.38 3.41 7.99
C TYR A 207 -5.02 2.81 7.68
N ASN A 208 -4.72 2.41 6.43
CA ASN A 208 -3.35 2.01 6.00
C ASN A 208 -2.65 1.04 6.97
N LYS A 209 -3.44 0.22 7.69
CA LYS A 209 -2.91 -0.64 8.73
C LYS A 209 -2.00 -1.69 8.09
N PRO A 210 -0.74 -1.84 8.57
CA PRO A 210 0.17 -2.87 8.10
C PRO A 210 -0.49 -4.23 7.95
N ARG A 211 -0.22 -4.92 6.84
CA ARG A 211 -0.80 -6.24 6.59
C ARG A 211 -0.25 -7.21 7.63
N GLY A 212 -1.15 -7.86 8.38
CA GLY A 212 -0.79 -8.85 9.40
C GLY A 212 0.17 -9.94 8.89
N ARG A 213 0.98 -10.46 9.82
CA ARG A 213 1.99 -11.50 9.56
C ARG A 213 1.37 -12.74 8.92
N MET A 214 2.00 -13.22 7.85
CA MET A 214 1.71 -14.51 7.25
C MET A 214 2.53 -15.62 7.91
N THR A 215 1.86 -16.72 8.20
CA THR A 215 2.50 -17.94 8.73
C THR A 215 3.13 -18.75 7.61
N ALA A 216 4.02 -19.70 7.96
CA ALA A 216 4.64 -20.60 7.00
C ALA A 216 3.58 -21.37 6.17
N TYR A 217 2.55 -21.89 6.85
CA TYR A 217 1.42 -22.53 6.19
C TYR A 217 0.64 -21.57 5.27
N ALA A 218 0.50 -20.29 5.64
CA ALA A 218 -0.19 -19.31 4.79
C ALA A 218 0.59 -19.05 3.48
N PHE A 219 1.92 -18.93 3.55
CA PHE A 219 2.77 -18.85 2.36
C PHE A 219 2.66 -20.12 1.51
N PHE A 220 2.65 -21.29 2.14
CA PHE A 220 2.47 -22.55 1.44
C PHE A 220 1.13 -22.64 0.70
N VAL A 221 0.03 -22.31 1.36
CA VAL A 221 -1.30 -22.29 0.73
C VAL A 221 -1.35 -21.28 -0.42
N GLN A 222 -0.66 -20.15 -0.31
CA GLN A 222 -0.55 -19.18 -1.41
C GLN A 222 0.19 -19.79 -2.62
N THR A 223 1.36 -20.42 -2.40
CA THR A 223 2.08 -21.09 -3.50
C THR A 223 1.26 -22.19 -4.15
N CYS A 224 0.50 -22.97 -3.36
CA CYS A 224 -0.40 -23.98 -3.89
C CYS A 224 -1.54 -23.38 -4.73
N ARG A 225 -2.04 -22.19 -4.36
CA ARG A 225 -3.08 -21.47 -5.14
C ARG A 225 -2.51 -20.95 -6.46
N GLU A 226 -1.31 -20.39 -6.47
CA GLU A 226 -0.65 -19.87 -7.67
C GLU A 226 -0.33 -20.99 -8.66
N GLU A 227 0.20 -22.11 -8.17
CA GLU A 227 0.42 -23.33 -8.97
C GLU A 227 -0.88 -23.86 -9.58
N HIS A 228 -1.96 -23.92 -8.79
CA HIS A 228 -3.26 -24.38 -9.28
C HIS A 228 -3.84 -23.43 -10.32
N LYS A 229 -3.72 -22.11 -10.12
CA LYS A 229 -4.20 -21.10 -11.08
C LYS A 229 -3.42 -21.16 -12.40
N LYS A 230 -2.12 -21.50 -12.36
CA LYS A 230 -1.28 -21.69 -13.55
C LYS A 230 -1.63 -22.96 -14.31
N LYS A 231 -1.91 -24.06 -13.60
CA LYS A 231 -2.20 -25.38 -14.20
C LYS A 231 -3.64 -25.55 -14.64
N HIS A 232 -4.56 -24.86 -13.97
CA HIS A 232 -5.99 -24.90 -14.25
C HIS A 232 -6.57 -23.47 -14.29
N PRO A 233 -6.27 -22.68 -15.35
CA PRO A 233 -6.74 -21.30 -15.46
C PRO A 233 -8.27 -21.15 -15.51
N GLU A 234 -8.98 -22.15 -16.04
CA GLU A 234 -10.44 -22.13 -16.21
C GLU A 234 -11.22 -22.94 -15.16
N GLU A 235 -10.54 -23.71 -14.30
CA GLU A 235 -11.22 -24.54 -13.31
C GLU A 235 -11.59 -23.74 -12.05
N ASN A 236 -12.88 -23.63 -11.77
CA ASN A 236 -13.37 -22.98 -10.56
C ASN A 236 -13.04 -23.83 -9.31
N VAL A 237 -12.04 -23.40 -8.56
CA VAL A 237 -11.56 -24.09 -7.36
C VAL A 237 -12.60 -24.03 -6.23
N ILE A 238 -13.15 -25.18 -5.85
CA ILE A 238 -13.99 -25.32 -4.65
C ILE A 238 -13.10 -25.19 -3.40
N PHE A 239 -13.21 -24.07 -2.68
CA PHE A 239 -12.36 -23.73 -1.54
C PHE A 239 -12.26 -24.84 -0.48
N ALA A 240 -13.37 -25.52 -0.17
CA ALA A 240 -13.40 -26.56 0.85
C ALA A 240 -12.54 -27.79 0.45
N ALA A 241 -12.65 -28.24 -0.80
CA ALA A 241 -11.86 -29.35 -1.33
C ALA A 241 -10.37 -28.97 -1.46
N PHE A 242 -10.10 -27.74 -1.93
CA PHE A 242 -8.75 -27.22 -2.06
C PHE A 242 -8.04 -27.07 -0.72
N SER A 243 -8.74 -26.60 0.32
CA SER A 243 -8.16 -26.45 1.66
C SER A 243 -7.77 -27.81 2.26
N LYS A 244 -8.55 -28.87 2.02
CA LYS A 244 -8.21 -30.23 2.46
C LYS A 244 -6.95 -30.76 1.77
N LYS A 245 -6.88 -30.64 0.44
CA LYS A 245 -5.69 -31.02 -0.34
C LYS A 245 -4.43 -30.27 0.10
N CYS A 246 -4.55 -28.99 0.45
CA CYS A 246 -3.42 -28.22 0.99
C CYS A 246 -2.98 -28.73 2.36
N ALA A 247 -3.91 -29.05 3.26
CA ALA A 247 -3.58 -29.56 4.59
C ALA A 247 -2.85 -30.92 4.50
N GLU A 248 -3.35 -31.85 3.69
CA GLU A 248 -2.72 -33.16 3.45
C GLU A 248 -1.31 -33.02 2.88
N ARG A 249 -1.15 -32.12 1.90
CA ARG A 249 0.16 -31.84 1.31
C ARG A 249 1.12 -31.18 2.30
N TRP A 250 0.64 -30.26 3.13
CA TRP A 250 1.48 -29.67 4.18
C TRP A 250 1.93 -30.72 5.18
N ASN A 251 1.07 -31.64 5.61
CA ASN A 251 1.47 -32.67 6.58
C ASN A 251 2.51 -33.64 5.98
N THR A 252 2.32 -34.06 4.73
CA THR A 252 3.22 -34.98 4.02
C THR A 252 4.54 -34.35 3.54
N MET A 253 4.66 -33.02 3.54
CA MET A 253 5.91 -32.35 3.16
C MET A 253 7.04 -32.57 4.18
N SER A 254 8.25 -32.74 3.64
CA SER A 254 9.45 -32.92 4.44
C SER A 254 9.80 -31.67 5.25
N LYS A 255 10.52 -31.85 6.36
CA LYS A 255 10.99 -30.74 7.21
C LYS A 255 11.83 -29.73 6.42
N LYS A 256 12.64 -30.20 5.46
CA LYS A 256 13.47 -29.36 4.59
C LYS A 256 12.63 -28.49 3.65
N GLU A 257 11.54 -29.02 3.10
CA GLU A 257 10.63 -28.24 2.25
C GLU A 257 9.81 -27.25 3.06
N LYS A 258 9.36 -27.65 4.26
CA LYS A 258 8.69 -26.75 5.21
C LYS A 258 9.61 -25.61 5.66
N GLN A 259 10.90 -25.87 5.82
CA GLN A 259 11.88 -24.88 6.26
C GLN A 259 11.88 -23.62 5.39
N ARG A 260 11.80 -23.78 4.06
CA ARG A 260 11.69 -22.63 3.14
C ARG A 260 10.49 -21.73 3.47
N PHE A 261 9.35 -22.33 3.85
CA PHE A 261 8.16 -21.57 4.24
C PHE A 261 8.29 -20.95 5.64
N HIS A 262 9.02 -21.58 6.55
CA HIS A 262 9.36 -21.00 7.85
C HIS A 262 10.26 -19.77 7.68
N ASP A 263 11.26 -19.82 6.81
CA ASP A 263 12.15 -18.69 6.55
C ASP A 263 11.38 -17.51 5.93
N MET A 264 10.46 -17.77 4.99
CA MET A 264 9.57 -16.74 4.43
C MET A 264 8.63 -16.12 5.47
N ALA A 265 8.12 -16.93 6.40
CA ALA A 265 7.28 -16.45 7.49
C ALA A 265 8.06 -15.56 8.48
N GLU A 266 9.33 -15.88 8.75
CA GLU A 266 10.18 -15.07 9.61
C GLU A 266 10.51 -13.72 8.95
N GLN A 267 10.77 -13.70 7.64
CA GLN A 267 10.94 -12.45 6.88
C GLN A 267 9.66 -11.59 6.89
N ASP A 268 8.48 -12.19 6.71
CA ASP A 268 7.20 -11.45 6.78
C ASP A 268 6.89 -10.94 8.19
N LYS A 269 7.36 -11.66 9.22
CA LYS A 269 7.33 -11.20 10.60
C LYS A 269 8.18 -9.94 10.77
N GLN A 270 9.42 -9.93 10.27
CA GLN A 270 10.29 -8.75 10.32
C GLN A 270 9.68 -7.57 9.55
N ARG A 271 9.14 -7.81 8.34
CA ARG A 271 8.40 -6.80 7.55
C ARG A 271 7.28 -6.17 8.38
N TYR A 272 6.43 -6.99 8.98
CA TYR A 272 5.30 -6.50 9.78
C TYR A 272 5.74 -5.73 11.01
N ASP A 273 6.77 -6.22 11.70
CA ASP A 273 7.28 -5.57 12.91
C ASP A 273 7.85 -4.18 12.56
N LEU A 274 8.58 -4.03 11.44
CA LEU A 274 9.05 -2.74 10.92
C LEU A 274 7.91 -1.82 10.46
N GLU A 275 6.94 -2.34 9.71
CA GLU A 275 5.77 -1.58 9.28
C GLU A 275 4.94 -1.10 10.48
N MET A 276 4.87 -1.90 11.55
CA MET A 276 4.15 -1.55 12.78
C MET A 276 4.88 -0.48 13.59
N GLN A 277 6.22 -0.47 13.63
CA GLN A 277 7.00 0.59 14.28
C GLN A 277 6.73 1.97 13.65
N ASN A 278 6.53 2.01 12.34
CA ASN A 278 6.22 3.24 11.60
C ASN A 278 4.73 3.57 11.56
N TYR A 279 3.86 2.72 12.12
CA TYR A 279 2.42 2.90 12.07
C TYR A 279 1.89 3.71 13.26
N VAL A 280 1.36 4.90 12.98
CA VAL A 280 0.64 5.73 13.94
C VAL A 280 -0.87 5.58 13.70
N PRO A 281 -1.63 4.92 14.59
CA PRO A 281 -3.08 4.84 14.47
C PRO A 281 -3.70 6.24 14.57
N PRO A 282 -4.62 6.63 13.67
CA PRO A 282 -5.34 7.89 13.80
C PRO A 282 -6.17 7.94 15.09
N LYS A 283 -6.07 9.05 15.83
CA LYS A 283 -6.60 9.20 17.20
C LYS A 283 -8.14 9.10 17.29
N ASP A 284 -8.85 9.32 16.18
CA ASP A 284 -10.32 9.45 16.18
C ASP A 284 -11.09 8.17 15.82
N VAL A 285 -10.40 7.03 15.71
CA VAL A 285 -11.01 5.80 15.21
C VAL A 285 -11.14 4.75 16.30
N LYS A 286 -12.36 4.57 16.81
CA LYS A 286 -12.72 3.35 17.54
C LYS A 286 -12.60 2.16 16.58
N VAL A 287 -11.51 1.40 16.66
CA VAL A 287 -11.32 0.14 15.93
C VAL A 287 -12.47 -0.80 16.29
N ARG A 288 -13.53 -0.83 15.46
CA ARG A 288 -14.58 -1.83 15.55
C ARG A 288 -14.02 -3.17 15.06
N GLY A 289 -13.19 -3.79 15.89
CA GLY A 289 -12.93 -5.22 15.77
C GLY A 289 -14.29 -5.93 15.82
N ARG A 290 -14.53 -6.88 14.90
CA ARG A 290 -15.58 -7.87 15.16
C ARG A 290 -15.19 -8.48 16.50
N LYS A 291 -15.96 -8.20 17.55
CA LYS A 291 -15.89 -8.96 18.81
C LYS A 291 -15.88 -10.41 18.34
N ARG A 292 -14.77 -11.13 18.58
CA ARG A 292 -14.78 -12.60 18.44
C ARG A 292 -16.06 -13.01 19.12
N HIS A 293 -16.90 -13.80 18.43
CA HIS A 293 -18.06 -14.38 19.07
C HIS A 293 -17.50 -15.12 20.27
N GLN A 294 -17.59 -14.49 21.44
CA GLN A 294 -17.17 -15.11 22.67
C GLN A 294 -18.02 -16.35 22.70
N VAL A 295 -17.37 -17.52 22.69
CA VAL A 295 -18.08 -18.78 22.84
C VAL A 295 -18.85 -18.59 24.14
N LYS A 296 -20.16 -18.36 24.00
CA LYS A 296 -21.02 -18.20 25.15
C LYS A 296 -20.93 -19.54 25.85
N ASP A 297 -20.65 -19.49 27.15
CA ASP A 297 -20.56 -20.69 27.97
C ASP A 297 -21.74 -21.62 27.61
N PRO A 298 -21.49 -22.87 27.20
CA PRO A 298 -22.54 -23.83 26.90
C PRO A 298 -23.56 -23.97 28.04
N ASN A 299 -23.15 -23.69 29.28
CA ASN A 299 -23.98 -23.76 30.48
C ASN A 299 -24.70 -22.44 30.82
N ALA A 300 -24.45 -21.35 30.07
CA ALA A 300 -25.14 -20.09 30.31
C ALA A 300 -26.61 -20.16 29.84
N PRO A 301 -27.57 -19.70 30.65
CA PRO A 301 -28.97 -19.62 30.26
C PRO A 301 -29.16 -18.86 28.94
N LYS A 302 -30.00 -19.42 28.06
CA LYS A 302 -30.30 -18.79 26.77
C LYS A 302 -31.15 -17.55 27.01
N ARG A 303 -30.73 -16.41 26.44
CA ARG A 303 -31.44 -15.12 26.49
C ARG A 303 -32.94 -15.27 26.26
N SER A 304 -33.72 -14.45 26.96
CA SER A 304 -35.16 -14.35 26.73
C SER A 304 -35.46 -13.88 25.30
N LEU A 305 -36.56 -14.38 24.74
CA LEU A 305 -37.10 -14.00 23.46
C LEU A 305 -38.09 -12.85 23.64
N SER A 306 -38.04 -11.87 22.71
CA SER A 306 -39.04 -10.81 22.68
C SER A 306 -40.37 -11.30 22.08
N ALA A 307 -41.44 -10.54 22.30
CA ALA A 307 -42.77 -10.79 21.74
C ALA A 307 -42.74 -11.05 20.22
N PHE A 308 -41.97 -10.23 19.48
CA PHE A 308 -41.78 -10.41 18.05
C PHE A 308 -41.10 -11.76 17.69
N PHE A 309 -40.13 -12.21 18.49
CA PHE A 309 -39.45 -13.48 18.22
C PHE A 309 -40.33 -14.69 18.53
N TRP A 310 -41.20 -14.61 19.55
CA TRP A 310 -42.23 -15.61 19.80
C TRP A 310 -43.23 -15.69 18.63
N PHE A 311 -43.73 -14.54 18.16
CA PHE A 311 -44.58 -14.45 16.96
C PHE A 311 -43.88 -15.07 15.73
N CYS A 312 -42.62 -14.74 15.51
CA CYS A 312 -41.83 -15.30 14.41
C CYS A 312 -41.62 -16.81 14.54
N ASN A 313 -41.55 -17.38 15.74
CA ASN A 313 -41.39 -18.82 15.93
C ASN A 313 -42.63 -19.58 15.44
N ASP A 314 -43.82 -19.06 15.75
CA ASP A 314 -45.10 -19.69 15.43
C ASP A 314 -45.51 -19.46 13.96
N GLU A 315 -45.22 -18.27 13.42
CA GLU A 315 -45.65 -17.88 12.07
C GLU A 315 -44.64 -18.25 10.97
N ARG A 316 -43.34 -18.45 11.29
CA ARG A 316 -42.33 -18.79 10.28
C ARG A 316 -42.67 -20.04 9.49
N SER A 317 -43.16 -21.08 10.17
CA SER A 317 -43.55 -22.34 9.51
C SER A 317 -44.74 -22.15 8.58
N LYS A 318 -45.71 -21.30 8.97
CA LYS A 318 -46.89 -20.98 8.16
C LYS A 318 -46.53 -20.16 6.93
N VAL A 319 -45.66 -19.16 7.09
CA VAL A 319 -45.17 -18.34 5.97
C VAL A 319 -44.38 -19.19 4.97
N LYS A 320 -43.55 -20.12 5.47
CA LYS A 320 -42.79 -21.06 4.63
C LYS A 320 -43.69 -22.08 3.92
N ALA A 321 -44.72 -22.58 4.59
CA ALA A 321 -45.68 -23.50 3.98
C ALA A 321 -46.47 -22.82 2.85
N ASN A 322 -46.88 -21.57 3.05
CA ASN A 322 -47.61 -20.81 2.04
C ASN A 322 -46.72 -20.30 0.90
N ASN A 323 -45.41 -20.15 1.15
CA ASN A 323 -44.44 -19.66 0.17
C ASN A 323 -43.16 -20.51 0.24
N PRO A 324 -43.17 -21.74 -0.30
CA PRO A 324 -42.02 -22.65 -0.21
C PRO A 324 -40.79 -22.15 -0.97
N GLU A 325 -40.98 -21.21 -1.91
CA GLU A 325 -39.91 -20.58 -2.69
C GLU A 325 -39.17 -19.47 -1.91
N TYR A 326 -39.75 -18.95 -0.83
CA TYR A 326 -39.14 -17.84 -0.10
C TYR A 326 -37.88 -18.26 0.64
N THR A 327 -36.83 -17.45 0.48
CA THR A 327 -35.61 -17.61 1.26
C THR A 327 -35.87 -17.19 2.71
N MET A 328 -35.01 -17.63 3.63
CA MET A 328 -35.13 -17.25 5.05
C MET A 328 -35.14 -15.73 5.27
N GLY A 329 -34.50 -14.97 4.39
CA GLY A 329 -34.52 -13.51 4.41
C GLY A 329 -35.87 -12.92 4.01
N ASP A 330 -36.53 -13.50 3.01
CA ASP A 330 -37.84 -13.04 2.53
C ASP A 330 -38.96 -13.41 3.52
N ILE A 331 -38.87 -14.60 4.13
CA ILE A 331 -39.73 -15.00 5.24
C ILE A 331 -39.59 -14.01 6.41
N ALA A 332 -38.37 -13.59 6.76
CA ALA A 332 -38.16 -12.63 7.85
C ALA A 332 -38.76 -11.25 7.55
N LYS A 333 -38.69 -10.78 6.30
CA LYS A 333 -39.33 -9.52 5.87
C LYS A 333 -40.85 -9.60 5.97
N GLU A 334 -41.44 -10.69 5.48
CA GLU A 334 -42.88 -10.90 5.53
C GLU A 334 -43.40 -11.02 6.97
N LEU A 335 -42.67 -11.70 7.86
CA LEU A 335 -42.99 -11.76 9.29
C LEU A 335 -42.91 -10.37 9.95
N GLY A 336 -41.92 -9.56 9.59
CA GLY A 336 -41.84 -8.17 10.05
C GLY A 336 -43.05 -7.33 9.64
N ARG A 337 -43.49 -7.47 8.39
CA ARG A 337 -44.68 -6.80 7.86
C ARG A 337 -45.95 -7.24 8.60
N ARG A 338 -46.12 -8.56 8.80
CA ARG A 338 -47.27 -9.12 9.52
C ARG A 338 -47.31 -8.69 10.98
N TRP A 339 -46.15 -8.62 11.65
CA TRP A 339 -46.08 -8.12 13.03
C TRP A 339 -46.46 -6.64 13.12
N ALA A 340 -46.00 -5.81 12.18
CA ALA A 340 -46.39 -4.39 12.15
C ALA A 340 -47.92 -4.24 12.02
N ALA A 341 -48.53 -5.04 11.12
CA ALA A 341 -49.96 -5.06 10.86
C ALA A 341 -50.79 -5.92 11.84
N ALA A 342 -50.17 -6.60 12.81
CA ALA A 342 -50.89 -7.48 13.73
C ALA A 342 -51.73 -6.68 14.73
N ASP A 343 -52.91 -7.22 15.05
CA ASP A 343 -53.84 -6.63 16.00
C ASP A 343 -53.24 -6.53 17.42
N PRO A 344 -53.65 -5.53 18.22
CA PRO A 344 -53.20 -5.36 19.60
C PRO A 344 -53.41 -6.61 20.46
N GLU A 345 -54.47 -7.37 20.22
CA GLU A 345 -54.78 -8.60 20.96
C GLU A 345 -53.76 -9.71 20.67
N ILE A 346 -53.36 -9.87 19.40
CA ILE A 346 -52.31 -10.80 18.99
C ILE A 346 -50.97 -10.37 19.57
N LYS A 347 -50.64 -9.07 19.53
CA LYS A 347 -49.42 -8.52 20.14
C LYS A 347 -49.38 -8.76 21.65
N SER A 348 -50.50 -8.51 22.34
CA SER A 348 -50.65 -8.72 23.79
C SER A 348 -50.40 -10.18 24.20
N LYS A 349 -50.90 -11.17 23.44
CA LYS A 349 -50.59 -12.58 23.67
C LYS A 349 -49.08 -12.85 23.65
N TYR A 350 -48.37 -12.34 22.66
CA TYR A 350 -46.93 -12.57 22.54
C TYR A 350 -46.10 -11.72 23.51
N GLU A 351 -46.60 -10.56 23.94
CA GLU A 351 -46.03 -9.76 25.03
C GLU A 351 -46.10 -10.51 26.36
N SER A 352 -47.24 -11.14 26.67
CA SER A 352 -47.36 -12.01 27.86
C SER A 352 -46.37 -13.18 27.82
N LEU A 353 -46.23 -13.84 26.67
CA LEU A 353 -45.23 -14.92 26.48
C LEU A 353 -43.79 -14.41 26.62
N SER A 354 -43.52 -13.20 26.14
CA SER A 354 -42.22 -12.54 26.29
C SER A 354 -41.89 -12.24 27.75
N GLU A 355 -42.87 -11.77 28.54
CA GLU A 355 -42.66 -11.46 29.96
C GLU A 355 -42.46 -12.74 30.78
N GLN A 356 -43.22 -13.80 30.48
CA GLN A 356 -43.01 -15.11 31.09
C GLN A 356 -41.60 -15.65 30.79
N ASP A 357 -41.14 -15.53 29.54
CA ASP A 357 -39.80 -15.97 29.15
C ASP A 357 -38.69 -15.10 29.75
N LYS A 358 -38.94 -13.81 29.93
CA LYS A 358 -38.06 -12.91 30.68
C LYS A 358 -37.94 -13.34 32.14
N ALA A 359 -39.06 -13.63 32.82
CA ALA A 359 -39.05 -14.14 34.18
C ALA A 359 -38.35 -15.52 34.30
N ARG A 360 -38.45 -16.37 33.28
CA ARG A 360 -37.68 -17.63 33.19
C ARG A 360 -36.18 -17.35 33.08
N TYR A 361 -35.76 -16.48 32.16
CA TYR A 361 -34.36 -16.10 31.97
C TYR A 361 -33.76 -15.45 33.22
N ASP A 362 -34.48 -14.55 33.90
CA ASP A 362 -34.01 -13.88 35.11
C ASP A 362 -33.78 -14.88 36.25
N ARG A 363 -34.67 -15.87 36.41
CA ARG A 363 -34.49 -16.97 37.38
C ARG A 363 -33.28 -17.84 37.06
N GLU A 364 -33.15 -18.28 35.81
CA GLU A 364 -32.03 -19.12 35.37
C GLU A 364 -30.68 -18.38 35.46
N MET A 365 -30.64 -17.09 35.10
CA MET A 365 -29.43 -16.27 35.20
C MET A 365 -29.01 -16.03 36.65
N THR A 366 -29.96 -15.89 37.56
CA THR A 366 -29.66 -15.77 39.00
C THR A 366 -29.05 -17.07 39.52
N ALA A 367 -29.62 -18.22 39.14
CA ALA A 367 -29.05 -19.53 39.49
C ALA A 367 -27.66 -19.75 38.88
N TYR A 368 -27.46 -19.36 37.61
CA TYR A 368 -26.18 -19.48 36.92
C TYR A 368 -25.08 -18.60 37.53
N LYS A 369 -25.38 -17.33 37.87
CA LYS A 369 -24.43 -16.44 38.55
C LYS A 369 -23.99 -17.01 39.90
N LYS A 370 -24.95 -17.53 40.68
CA LYS A 370 -24.67 -18.17 41.97
C LYS A 370 -23.81 -19.43 41.82
N ALA A 371 -24.07 -20.26 40.80
CA ALA A 371 -23.25 -21.44 40.51
C ALA A 371 -21.82 -21.05 40.08
N LEU A 372 -21.66 -19.97 39.32
CA LEU A 372 -20.36 -19.45 38.88
C LEU A 372 -19.53 -18.91 40.06
N GLU A 373 -20.15 -18.19 40.99
CA GLU A 373 -19.51 -17.70 42.22
C GLU A 373 -19.05 -18.85 43.14
N GLN A 374 -19.85 -19.92 43.23
CA GLN A 374 -19.50 -21.12 44.00
C GLN A 374 -18.36 -21.94 43.36
N GLN A 375 -18.21 -21.91 42.03
CA GLN A 375 -17.08 -22.55 41.34
C GLN A 375 -15.76 -21.78 41.47
N GLN A 376 -15.79 -20.48 41.80
CA GLN A 376 -14.58 -19.64 41.94
C GLN A 376 -14.02 -19.58 43.38
N SER A 377 -14.71 -20.19 44.35
CA SER A 377 -14.40 -20.05 45.79
C SER A 377 -13.96 -21.35 46.48
N GLN A 378 -13.58 -22.39 45.73
CA GLN A 378 -12.87 -23.55 46.28
C GLN A 378 -11.35 -23.33 46.21
N PRO A 379 -10.59 -23.51 47.31
CA PRO A 379 -9.14 -23.50 47.28
C PRO A 379 -8.63 -24.74 46.53
N GLU A 380 -7.73 -24.49 45.58
CA GLU A 380 -6.93 -25.46 44.83
C GLU A 380 -6.09 -26.28 45.83
N VAL A 381 -6.50 -27.54 46.07
CA VAL A 381 -5.63 -28.52 46.73
C VAL A 381 -4.71 -29.06 45.64
N HIS A 382 -3.44 -28.69 45.78
CA HIS A 382 -2.31 -29.19 45.02
C HIS A 382 -2.09 -30.65 45.43
N GLU A 383 -2.48 -31.61 44.58
CA GLU A 383 -1.96 -32.98 44.64
C GLU A 383 -0.95 -33.14 43.50
N GLU A 384 0.31 -33.29 43.91
CA GLU A 384 1.40 -33.76 43.08
C GLU A 384 1.13 -35.23 42.72
N GLU A 385 0.99 -35.53 41.43
CA GLU A 385 1.26 -36.88 40.91
C GLU A 385 2.32 -36.79 39.82
N GLU A 386 3.41 -37.51 40.10
CA GLU A 386 4.65 -37.62 39.36
C GLU A 386 4.51 -38.57 38.15
N TYR A 387 4.96 -38.07 36.99
CA TYR A 387 5.60 -38.75 35.85
C TYR A 387 5.12 -40.14 35.37
N GLU A 388 4.66 -40.19 34.11
CA GLU A 388 5.39 -40.98 33.09
C GLU A 388 5.39 -40.27 31.73
N ALA A 389 6.59 -40.19 31.15
CA ALA A 389 6.80 -39.75 29.79
C ALA A 389 6.50 -40.89 28.82
N GLU A 390 5.53 -40.68 27.93
CA GLU A 390 5.59 -41.31 26.61
C GLU A 390 5.63 -40.23 25.53
N GLU A 391 6.79 -40.20 24.86
CA GLU A 391 6.92 -39.74 23.49
C GLU A 391 5.84 -40.40 22.63
N ASP A 392 4.93 -39.63 22.02
CA ASP A 392 4.66 -39.91 20.62
C ASP A 392 4.17 -38.68 19.86
N PHE A 393 5.03 -38.31 18.93
CA PHE A 393 4.82 -37.38 17.86
C PHE A 393 3.91 -38.08 16.82
N LYS A 394 2.61 -37.77 16.77
CA LYS A 394 1.72 -38.31 15.73
C LYS A 394 0.61 -37.33 15.37
N CYS A 395 0.32 -37.02 14.12
CA CYS A 395 1.02 -37.14 12.82
C CYS A 395 0.24 -36.18 11.89
#